data_AF-A0A7M3Z1P7-F1
#
_entry.id   AF-A0A7M3Z1P7-F1
#
_cell.length_a   1.000
_cell.length_b   1.000
_cell.length_c   1.000
_cell.angle_alpha   90.00
_cell.angle_beta   90.00
_cell.angle_gamma   90.00
#
_symmetry.space_group_name_H-M   'P 1'
#
loop_
_entity.id
_entity.type
_entity.pdbx_description
1 polymer ?
#
loop_
_entity_poly.entity_id
_entity_poly.type
_entity_poly.pdbx_seq_one_letter_code
_entity_poly.pdbx_strand_id
1 'polypeptide(L)'
;MGLSIERDWAAITARFSEMFRGLGILSTSETMLEFRSVPPTVPTGISLDRQGRLLANMPLHSIESSFTTVFFDGGLTSLRLEGPGASYTYTVPSEILAQRSD
;
A
#
# COMPACT_ATOMS: atom_id res chain seq x y z
N MET A 1 -10.60 10.63 -1.03
CA MET A 1 -11.70 9.91 -1.71
C MET A 1 -11.45 8.42 -1.52
N GLY A 2 -12.43 7.68 -1.01
CA GLY A 2 -12.32 6.24 -0.84
C GLY A 2 -12.57 5.52 -2.17
N LEU A 3 -11.74 4.54 -2.49
CA LEU A 3 -11.81 3.71 -3.68
C LEU A 3 -12.18 2.29 -3.27
N SER A 4 -13.19 1.69 -3.87
CA SER A 4 -13.59 0.32 -3.56
C SER A 4 -12.68 -0.68 -4.27
N ILE A 5 -12.10 -1.63 -3.55
CA ILE A 5 -11.12 -2.60 -4.10
C ILE A 5 -11.71 -3.39 -5.27
N GLU A 6 -12.97 -3.81 -5.16
CA GLU A 6 -13.65 -4.60 -6.18
C GLU A 6 -13.91 -3.81 -7.48
N ARG A 7 -14.21 -2.51 -7.38
CA ARG A 7 -14.70 -1.68 -8.49
C ARG A 7 -13.62 -0.76 -9.06
N ASP A 8 -12.84 -0.15 -8.19
CA ASP A 8 -11.88 0.90 -8.50
C ASP A 8 -10.44 0.36 -8.56
N TRP A 9 -10.27 -0.95 -8.76
CA TRP A 9 -8.96 -1.61 -8.77
C TRP A 9 -7.94 -0.90 -9.66
N ALA A 10 -8.32 -0.54 -10.89
CA ALA A 10 -7.43 0.16 -11.82
C ALA A 10 -6.96 1.52 -11.28
N ALA A 11 -7.86 2.28 -10.62
CA ALA A 11 -7.51 3.56 -10.00
C ALA A 11 -6.62 3.36 -8.77
N ILE A 12 -6.88 2.31 -7.97
CA ILE A 12 -6.05 1.92 -6.83
C ILE A 12 -4.65 1.54 -7.31
N THR A 13 -4.53 0.72 -8.36
CA THR A 13 -3.25 0.35 -8.97
C THR A 13 -2.47 1.57 -9.43
N ALA A 14 -3.11 2.51 -10.13
CA ALA A 14 -2.47 3.73 -10.58
C ALA A 14 -1.94 4.55 -9.40
N ARG A 15 -2.78 4.82 -8.40
CA ARG A 15 -2.40 5.63 -7.21
C ARG A 15 -1.35 4.95 -6.34
N PHE A 16 -1.47 3.64 -6.14
CA PHE A 16 -0.48 2.84 -5.43
C PHE A 16 0.87 2.88 -6.16
N SER A 17 0.85 2.74 -7.48
CA SER A 17 2.06 2.86 -8.29
C SER A 17 2.69 4.22 -8.17
N GLU A 18 1.90 5.29 -8.26
CA GLU A 18 2.39 6.66 -8.09
C GLU A 18 3.00 6.88 -6.70
N MET A 19 2.34 6.40 -5.65
CA MET A 19 2.78 6.50 -4.26
C MET A 19 4.16 5.88 -4.03
N PHE A 20 4.38 4.69 -4.57
CA PHE A 20 5.62 3.92 -4.38
C PHE A 20 6.64 4.05 -5.52
N ARG A 21 6.34 4.85 -6.55
CA ARG A 21 7.21 5.07 -7.69
C ARG A 21 8.56 5.61 -7.23
N GLY A 22 9.63 4.88 -7.56
CA GLY A 22 11.01 5.26 -7.22
C GLY A 22 11.42 5.00 -5.76
N LEU A 23 10.54 4.42 -4.93
CA LEU A 23 10.82 4.15 -3.52
C LEU A 23 11.38 2.73 -3.25
N GLY A 24 11.33 1.85 -4.24
CA GLY A 24 11.71 0.45 -4.09
C GLY A 24 11.22 -0.42 -5.24
N ILE A 25 10.98 -1.70 -4.95
CA ILE A 25 10.46 -2.68 -5.91
C ILE A 25 8.95 -2.66 -5.84
N LEU A 26 8.32 -2.32 -6.96
CA LEU A 26 6.87 -2.30 -7.12
C LEU A 26 6.47 -3.36 -8.14
N SER A 27 5.56 -4.24 -7.75
CA SER A 27 4.93 -5.25 -8.61
C SER A 27 3.43 -4.99 -8.65
N THR A 28 2.90 -4.68 -9.83
CA THR A 28 1.48 -4.49 -10.04
C THR A 28 0.95 -5.45 -11.08
N SER A 29 -0.03 -6.25 -10.69
CA SER A 29 -0.74 -7.23 -11.52
C SER A 29 -2.24 -6.96 -11.47
N GLU A 30 -2.99 -7.59 -12.37
CA GLU A 30 -4.46 -7.47 -12.43
C GLU A 30 -5.18 -7.95 -11.16
N THR A 31 -4.51 -8.77 -10.35
CA THR A 31 -5.06 -9.39 -9.15
C THR A 31 -4.34 -9.03 -7.86
N MET A 32 -3.14 -8.45 -7.96
CA MET A 32 -2.28 -8.20 -6.79
C MET A 32 -1.37 -6.99 -7.01
N LEU A 33 -1.23 -6.17 -5.98
CA LEU A 33 -0.29 -5.07 -5.87
C LEU A 33 0.68 -5.41 -4.76
N GLU A 34 1.97 -5.19 -4.97
CA GLU A 34 2.99 -5.44 -3.98
C GLU A 34 4.05 -4.36 -4.07
N PHE A 35 4.42 -3.82 -2.91
CA PHE A 35 5.56 -2.96 -2.74
C PHE A 35 6.51 -3.57 -1.73
N ARG A 36 7.82 -3.49 -2.02
CA ARG A 36 8.89 -3.86 -1.10
C ARG A 36 9.97 -2.78 -1.14
N SER A 37 10.34 -2.29 0.04
CA SER A 37 11.50 -1.40 0.17
C SER A 37 12.80 -2.17 -0.08
N VAL A 38 13.80 -1.45 -0.56
CA VAL A 38 15.14 -1.99 -0.82
C VAL A 38 16.15 -1.43 0.18
N PRO A 39 17.14 -2.22 0.62
CA PRO A 39 18.21 -1.74 1.50
C PRO A 39 18.96 -0.55 0.85
N PRO A 40 19.46 0.43 1.63
CA PRO A 40 19.64 0.43 3.09
C PRO A 40 18.42 0.88 3.90
N THR A 41 17.27 1.12 3.27
CA THR A 41 16.06 1.57 3.98
C THR A 41 15.44 0.48 4.85
N VAL A 42 14.57 0.87 5.80
CA VAL A 42 13.85 -0.05 6.69
C VAL A 42 13.15 -1.13 5.86
N PRO A 43 13.36 -2.43 6.14
CA PRO A 43 12.71 -3.52 5.41
C PRO A 43 11.21 -3.50 5.72
N THR A 44 10.42 -3.02 4.76
CA THR A 44 8.97 -2.96 4.83
C THR A 44 8.40 -3.41 3.50
N GLY A 45 7.32 -4.17 3.56
CA GLY A 45 6.58 -4.58 2.38
C GLY A 45 5.09 -4.56 2.65
N ILE A 46 4.32 -4.22 1.62
CA ILE A 46 2.86 -4.22 1.65
C ILE A 46 2.36 -4.83 0.35
N SER A 47 1.52 -5.84 0.48
CA SER A 47 0.85 -6.48 -0.65
C SER A 47 -0.66 -6.39 -0.45
N LEU A 48 -1.39 -6.02 -1.48
CA LEU A 48 -2.84 -5.93 -1.51
C LEU A 48 -3.35 -6.75 -2.68
N ASP A 49 -4.30 -7.64 -2.45
CA ASP A 49 -4.95 -8.38 -3.53
C ASP A 49 -6.38 -7.87 -3.82
N ARG A 50 -6.94 -8.29 -4.96
CA ARG A 50 -8.28 -7.87 -5.41
C ARG A 50 -9.43 -8.37 -4.50
N GLN A 51 -9.19 -9.37 -3.65
CA GLN A 51 -10.10 -9.80 -2.60
C GLN A 51 -9.99 -8.94 -1.33
N GLY A 52 -9.07 -7.97 -1.32
CA GLY A 52 -8.86 -7.06 -0.20
C GLY A 52 -8.04 -7.62 0.93
N ARG A 53 -7.32 -8.73 0.73
CA ARG A 53 -6.35 -9.22 1.71
C ARG A 53 -5.12 -8.34 1.63
N LEU A 54 -4.74 -7.79 2.77
CA LEU A 54 -3.50 -7.08 2.93
C LEU A 54 -2.47 -8.01 3.57
N LEU A 55 -1.25 -8.00 3.05
CA LEU A 55 -0.09 -8.60 3.69
C LEU A 55 0.92 -7.49 3.91
N ALA A 56 1.00 -6.99 5.13
CA ALA A 56 2.06 -6.07 5.53
C ALA A 56 3.16 -6.88 6.23
N ASN A 57 4.30 -7.04 5.57
CA ASN A 57 5.45 -7.73 6.15
C ASN A 57 6.26 -6.71 6.97
N MET A 58 5.71 -6.32 8.12
CA MET A 58 6.50 -5.70 9.19
C MET A 58 6.97 -6.81 10.14
N PRO A 59 8.13 -6.65 10.81
CA PRO A 59 8.65 -7.64 11.74
C PRO A 59 7.76 -7.95 12.96
N LEU A 60 6.54 -7.39 13.09
CA LEU A 60 5.69 -7.65 14.25
C LEU A 60 4.17 -7.89 14.05
N HIS A 61 3.54 -7.75 12.88
CA HIS A 61 2.12 -8.13 12.74
C HIS A 61 1.73 -8.48 11.28
N SER A 62 1.50 -9.77 11.00
CA SER A 62 0.73 -10.18 9.83
C SER A 62 -0.74 -9.85 10.06
N ILE A 63 -1.21 -8.75 9.49
CA ILE A 63 -2.62 -8.35 9.56
C ILE A 63 -3.36 -9.05 8.43
N GLU A 64 -3.87 -10.26 8.68
CA GLU A 64 -4.78 -10.96 7.76
C GLU A 64 -6.21 -10.44 7.86
N SER A 65 -6.38 -9.13 7.61
CA SER A 65 -7.72 -8.52 7.56
C SER A 65 -8.17 -8.36 6.11
N SER A 66 -9.47 -8.60 5.88
CA SER A 66 -10.12 -8.34 4.60
C SER A 66 -10.62 -6.90 4.56
N PHE A 67 -10.05 -6.09 3.68
CA PHE A 67 -10.43 -4.70 3.45
C PHE A 67 -11.34 -4.60 2.23
N THR A 68 -12.18 -3.58 2.18
CA THR A 68 -13.09 -3.35 1.05
C THR A 68 -12.81 -2.02 0.36
N THR A 69 -12.23 -1.07 1.10
CA THR A 69 -12.03 0.31 0.63
C THR A 69 -10.62 0.79 0.94
N VAL A 70 -10.04 1.53 -0.01
CA VAL A 70 -8.72 2.14 0.09
C VAL A 70 -8.84 3.66 0.03
N PHE A 71 -8.13 4.35 0.90
CA PHE A 71 -8.04 5.80 0.98
C PHE A 71 -6.58 6.20 0.85
N PHE A 72 -6.25 6.89 -0.23
CA PHE A 72 -4.95 7.49 -0.42
C PHE A 72 -4.96 8.90 0.17
N ASP A 73 -3.94 9.21 0.96
CA ASP A 73 -3.69 10.57 1.40
C ASP A 73 -3.33 11.48 0.20
N GLY A 74 -3.69 12.76 0.28
CA GLY A 74 -3.44 13.73 -0.79
C GLY A 74 -1.96 13.89 -1.13
N GLY A 75 -1.06 13.69 -0.15
CA GLY A 75 0.38 13.72 -0.35
C GLY A 75 0.98 12.38 -0.81
N LEU A 76 0.18 11.31 -0.96
CA LEU A 76 0.66 9.95 -1.22
C LEU A 76 1.76 9.53 -0.23
N THR A 77 1.60 9.91 1.04
CA THR A 77 2.53 9.57 2.14
C THR A 77 1.96 8.47 3.04
N SER A 78 0.64 8.30 3.00
CA SER A 78 -0.09 7.33 3.80
C SER A 78 -1.27 6.76 3.03
N LEU A 79 -1.59 5.51 3.36
CA LEU A 79 -2.63 4.69 2.77
C LEU A 79 -3.48 4.14 3.91
N ARG A 80 -4.76 4.48 3.92
CA ARG A 80 -5.73 3.90 4.86
C ARG A 80 -6.59 2.86 4.14
N LEU A 81 -6.80 1.74 4.80
CA LEU A 81 -7.64 0.64 4.36
C LEU A 81 -8.76 0.47 5.37
N GLU A 82 -9.98 0.32 4.88
CA GLU A 82 -11.16 0.07 5.71
C GLU A 82 -11.87 -1.20 5.24
N GLY A 83 -12.28 -2.01 6.21
CA GLY A 83 -13.00 -3.25 6.03
C GLY A 83 -14.02 -3.47 7.16
N PRO A 84 -14.81 -4.55 7.09
CA PRO A 84 -15.82 -4.86 8.10
C PRO A 84 -15.16 -5.11 9.47
N GLY A 85 -15.24 -4.11 10.36
CA GLY A 85 -14.73 -4.19 11.74
C GLY A 85 -13.22 -3.96 11.89
N ALA A 86 -12.52 -3.59 10.82
CA ALA A 86 -11.08 -3.30 10.87
C ALA A 86 -10.71 -2.12 9.98
N SER A 87 -9.86 -1.24 10.51
CA SER A 87 -9.22 -0.16 9.75
C SER A 87 -7.72 -0.23 9.97
N TYR A 88 -6.95 -0.16 8.89
CA TYR A 88 -5.50 -0.16 8.94
C TYR A 88 -4.96 1.07 8.22
N THR A 89 -3.97 1.74 8.80
CA THR A 89 -3.29 2.86 8.14
C THR A 89 -1.82 2.50 8.00
N TYR A 90 -1.38 2.39 6.75
CA TYR A 90 0.04 2.27 6.40
C TYR A 90 0.60 3.67 6.15
N THR A 91 1.63 4.04 6.90
CA THR A 91 2.36 5.29 6.70
C THR A 91 3.73 4.96 6.15
N VAL A 92 4.10 5.57 5.02
CA VAL A 92 5.43 5.38 4.45
C VAL A 92 6.45 6.03 5.40
N PRO A 93 7.50 5.29 5.83
CA PRO A 93 8.55 5.85 6.66
C PRO A 93 9.20 7.07 5.98
N SER A 94 9.50 8.10 6.76
CA SER A 94 10.15 9.32 6.29
C SER A 94 11.48 9.04 5.57
N GLU A 95 12.20 7.99 6.00
CA GLU A 95 13.46 7.53 5.37
C GLU A 95 13.27 7.05 3.93
N ILE A 96 12.13 6.42 3.63
CA ILE A 96 11.77 6.00 2.28
C ILE A 96 11.28 7.21 1.49
N LEU A 97 10.44 8.06 2.08
CA LEU A 97 9.99 9.31 1.44
C LEU A 97 11.15 10.25 1.09
N ALA A 98 12.25 10.24 1.86
CA ALA A 98 13.45 10.99 1.55
C ALA A 98 14.10 10.58 0.21
N GLN A 99 13.89 9.35 -0.26
CA GLN A 99 14.38 8.89 -1.57
C GLN A 99 13.61 9.47 -2.77
N ARG A 100 12.46 10.09 -2.53
CA ARG A 100 11.66 10.72 -3.57
C ARG A 100 12.19 12.10 -4.00
N SER A 101 13.27 12.59 -3.37
CA SER A 101 13.94 13.84 -3.74
C SER A 101 15.05 13.59 -4.77
N ASP A 102 14.75 13.86 -6.03
CA ASP A 102 15.59 14.65 -6.96
C ASP A 102 14.67 15.37 -7.97
#